data_AF-A0A5J4NT96-F1
#
_entry.id   AF-A0A5J4NT96-F1
#
_cell.length_a   1.000
_cell.length_b   1.000
_cell.length_c   1.000
_cell.angle_alpha   90.00
_cell.angle_beta   90.00
_cell.angle_gamma   90.00
#
_symmetry.space_group_name_H-M   'P 1'
#
loop_
_entity.id
_entity.type
_entity.pdbx_description
1 polymer ?
#
loop_
_entity_poly.entity_id
_entity_poly.type
_entity_poly.pdbx_seq_one_letter_code
_entity_poly.pdbx_strand_id
1 'polypeptide(L)'
;MFVTIADQLTRRNRKDVIHEFLGHVPLLTNRKFADFAQRLGLVSLGASNDFVNKLTTLFWFTIEFGLCLEVDQLRAVGAGILSSFGELEHAFSDESEKRPLEPSTTAIQPYDDVGYQPVYFVCQSFELMEQQLNEYVRTVQKDVWATYDPYTETMKLRSSTELREAVIENVAKQIEALKFNNLA
;
A
#
# COMPACT_ATOMS: atom_id res chain seq x y z
N MET A 1 -23.72 -2.04 5.79
CA MET A 1 -22.98 -0.80 6.07
C MET A 1 -23.39 -0.34 7.46
N PHE A 2 -22.47 -0.35 8.42
CA PHE A 2 -22.76 0.00 9.82
C PHE A 2 -22.05 1.33 10.15
N VAL A 3 -22.72 2.18 10.92
CA VAL A 3 -22.19 3.44 11.48
C VAL A 3 -22.04 3.23 12.97
N THR A 4 -20.87 3.52 13.53
CA THR A 4 -20.65 3.44 14.99
C THR A 4 -21.25 4.67 15.67
N ILE A 5 -21.81 4.49 16.87
CA ILE A 5 -22.47 5.55 17.65
C ILE A 5 -21.42 6.61 18.06
N ALA A 6 -21.83 7.88 18.09
CA ALA A 6 -21.00 9.08 18.26
C ALA A 6 -20.07 9.12 19.49
N ASP A 7 -20.24 8.23 20.46
CA ASP A 7 -19.47 8.20 21.71
C ASP A 7 -18.09 7.49 21.59
N GLN A 8 -17.75 6.97 20.41
CA GLN A 8 -16.47 6.27 20.13
C GLN A 8 -15.58 6.99 19.11
N LEU A 9 -15.78 8.30 18.89
CA LEU A 9 -15.00 9.07 17.91
C LEU A 9 -13.51 9.19 18.25
N THR A 10 -13.13 9.01 19.53
CA THR A 10 -11.74 9.09 20.01
C THR A 10 -10.96 7.78 19.86
N ARG A 11 -11.65 6.63 19.85
CA ARG A 11 -11.05 5.30 19.69
C ARG A 11 -12.11 4.32 19.16
N ARG A 12 -11.97 3.92 17.90
CA ARG A 12 -12.90 2.96 17.25
C ARG A 12 -12.33 1.54 17.31
N ASN A 13 -13.09 0.61 17.90
CA ASN A 13 -12.70 -0.81 18.00
C ASN A 13 -13.04 -1.63 16.73
N ARG A 14 -13.76 -1.07 15.75
CA ARG A 14 -14.05 -1.73 14.47
C ARG A 14 -14.00 -0.71 13.33
N LYS A 15 -13.52 -1.17 12.17
CA LYS A 15 -13.56 -0.43 10.91
C LYS A 15 -15.00 -0.29 10.45
N ASP A 16 -15.53 0.91 10.56
CA ASP A 16 -16.87 1.26 10.12
C ASP A 16 -16.82 2.06 8.81
N VAL A 17 -17.99 2.41 8.29
CA VAL A 17 -18.03 3.15 7.02
C VAL A 17 -17.31 4.51 7.08
N ILE A 18 -17.19 5.13 8.27
CA ILE A 18 -16.47 6.40 8.41
C ILE A 18 -14.97 6.16 8.21
N HIS A 19 -14.41 5.08 8.78
CA HIS A 19 -13.03 4.68 8.53
C HIS A 19 -12.76 4.46 7.03
N GLU A 20 -13.65 3.75 6.34
CA GLU A 20 -13.50 3.51 4.91
C GLU A 20 -13.54 4.81 4.09
N PHE A 21 -14.54 5.66 4.31
CA PHE A 21 -14.76 6.86 3.50
C PHE A 21 -13.81 8.02 3.82
N LEU A 22 -13.42 8.21 5.09
CA LEU A 22 -12.52 9.30 5.47
C LEU A 22 -11.06 8.87 5.48
N GLY A 23 -10.78 7.61 5.78
CA GLY A 23 -9.43 7.08 5.84
C GLY A 23 -8.91 6.61 4.48
N HIS A 24 -9.58 5.63 3.87
CA HIS A 24 -9.07 4.97 2.66
C HIS A 24 -9.41 5.69 1.35
N VAL A 25 -10.68 6.05 1.16
CA VAL A 25 -11.17 6.58 -0.12
C VAL A 25 -10.36 7.78 -0.61
N PRO A 26 -10.00 8.79 0.21
CA PRO A 26 -9.28 9.96 -0.28
C PRO A 26 -7.93 9.60 -0.91
N LEU A 27 -7.16 8.71 -0.30
CA LEU A 27 -5.86 8.32 -0.85
C LEU A 27 -5.94 7.39 -2.04
N LEU A 28 -7.00 6.59 -2.15
CA LEU A 28 -7.23 5.78 -3.35
C LEU A 28 -7.55 6.62 -4.59
N THR A 29 -7.83 7.92 -4.44
CA THR A 29 -7.92 8.85 -5.58
C THR A 29 -6.54 9.26 -6.11
N ASN A 30 -5.47 9.09 -5.33
CA ASN A 30 -4.10 9.29 -5.80
C ASN A 30 -3.63 8.04 -6.54
N ARG A 31 -3.31 8.20 -7.83
CA ARG A 31 -2.89 7.10 -8.69
C ARG A 31 -1.71 6.30 -8.14
N LYS A 32 -0.69 6.96 -7.59
CA LYS A 32 0.52 6.30 -7.09
C LYS A 32 0.24 5.47 -5.84
N PHE A 33 -0.58 5.99 -4.95
CA PHE A 33 -1.01 5.26 -3.77
C PHE A 33 -1.92 4.07 -4.14
N ALA A 34 -2.82 4.25 -5.11
CA ALA A 34 -3.66 3.18 -5.63
C ALA A 34 -2.83 2.08 -6.33
N ASP A 35 -1.83 2.45 -7.14
CA ASP A 35 -0.89 1.53 -7.79
C ASP A 35 -0.12 0.72 -6.72
N PHE A 36 0.36 1.37 -5.65
CA PHE A 36 1.00 0.69 -4.52
C PHE A 36 0.07 -0.29 -3.80
N ALA A 37 -1.16 0.12 -3.49
CA ALA A 37 -2.15 -0.75 -2.83
C ALA A 37 -2.50 -1.96 -3.70
N GLN A 38 -2.69 -1.76 -5.01
CA GLN A 38 -2.89 -2.84 -5.96
C GLN A 38 -1.67 -3.77 -6.01
N ARG A 39 -0.45 -3.20 -6.01
CA ARG A 39 0.79 -3.96 -6.06
C ARG A 39 0.94 -4.90 -4.87
N LEU A 40 0.66 -4.44 -3.65
CA LEU A 40 0.63 -5.30 -2.45
C LEU A 40 -0.33 -6.48 -2.64
N GLY A 41 -1.55 -6.21 -3.14
CA GLY A 41 -2.54 -7.24 -3.43
C GLY A 41 -2.05 -8.27 -4.44
N LEU A 42 -1.55 -7.82 -5.59
CA LEU A 42 -1.05 -8.69 -6.66
C LEU A 42 0.12 -9.57 -6.22
N VAL A 43 1.03 -9.00 -5.43
CA VAL A 43 2.20 -9.71 -4.91
C VAL A 43 1.81 -10.78 -3.89
N SER A 44 0.72 -10.60 -3.13
CA SER A 44 0.25 -11.60 -2.18
C SER A 44 -0.29 -12.88 -2.84
N LEU A 45 -0.78 -12.79 -4.07
CA LEU A 45 -1.38 -13.92 -4.77
C LEU A 45 -0.33 -14.93 -5.24
N GLY A 46 -0.48 -16.17 -4.80
CA GLY A 46 0.50 -17.24 -5.05
C GLY A 46 1.78 -17.11 -4.21
N ALA A 47 1.77 -16.28 -3.17
CA ALA A 47 2.84 -16.24 -2.17
C ALA A 47 2.63 -17.29 -1.06
N SER A 48 3.69 -17.61 -0.32
CA SER A 48 3.59 -18.40 0.90
C SER A 48 2.87 -17.61 2.01
N ASN A 49 2.24 -18.31 2.96
CA ASN A 49 1.57 -17.67 4.11
C ASN A 49 2.52 -16.74 4.89
N ASP A 50 3.78 -17.16 5.08
CA ASP A 50 4.79 -16.34 5.76
C ASP A 50 5.04 -15.02 5.04
N PHE A 51 5.05 -15.03 3.71
CA PHE A 51 5.23 -13.80 2.94
C PHE A 51 3.94 -12.98 2.89
N VAL A 52 2.76 -13.61 2.86
CA VAL A 52 1.48 -12.90 2.99
C VAL A 52 1.42 -12.15 4.32
N ASN A 53 1.81 -12.77 5.44
CA ASN A 53 1.87 -12.11 6.75
C ASN A 53 2.80 -10.88 6.72
N LYS A 54 3.98 -11.00 6.10
CA LYS A 54 4.90 -9.88 5.88
C LYS A 54 4.27 -8.74 5.06
N LEU A 55 3.51 -9.06 4.02
CA LEU A 55 2.77 -8.08 3.22
C LEU A 55 1.62 -7.45 4.02
N THR A 56 0.95 -8.21 4.89
CA THR A 56 -0.06 -7.67 5.82
C THR A 56 0.55 -6.69 6.81
N THR A 57 1.74 -6.98 7.34
CA THR A 57 2.49 -6.03 8.18
C THR A 57 2.87 -4.77 7.41
N LEU A 58 3.30 -4.90 6.14
CA LEU A 58 3.54 -3.72 5.30
C LEU A 58 2.25 -2.92 5.09
N PHE A 59 1.14 -3.58 4.74
CA PHE A 59 -0.16 -2.95 4.61
C PHE A 59 -0.54 -2.17 5.88
N TRP A 60 -0.31 -2.76 7.06
CA TRP A 60 -0.53 -2.10 8.35
C TRP A 60 0.30 -0.82 8.50
N PHE A 61 1.61 -0.91 8.30
CA PHE A 61 2.51 0.23 8.50
C PHE A 61 2.56 1.24 7.34
N THR A 62 1.86 0.99 6.23
CA THR A 62 1.75 1.95 5.12
C THR A 62 0.32 2.44 4.90
N ILE A 63 -0.63 1.54 4.64
CA ILE A 63 -1.99 1.93 4.23
C ILE A 63 -2.85 2.25 5.46
N GLU A 64 -2.62 1.59 6.60
CA GLU A 64 -3.38 1.83 7.83
C GLU A 64 -2.75 2.90 8.72
N PHE A 65 -1.43 2.81 8.95
CA PHE A 65 -0.69 3.65 9.89
C PHE A 65 0.60 4.24 9.28
N GLY A 66 0.60 4.48 7.97
CA GLY A 66 1.73 5.13 7.31
C GLY A 66 1.76 6.65 7.48
N LEU A 67 2.99 7.19 7.48
CA LEU A 67 3.26 8.62 7.37
C LEU A 67 4.03 8.89 6.07
N CYS A 68 3.96 10.12 5.57
CA CYS A 68 4.65 10.55 4.37
C CYS A 68 5.29 11.94 4.58
N LEU A 69 6.46 12.17 3.97
CA LEU A 69 7.03 13.51 3.86
C LEU A 69 6.45 14.23 2.63
N GLU A 70 5.98 15.45 2.82
CA GLU A 70 5.54 16.34 1.77
C GLU A 70 6.20 17.71 1.99
N VAL A 71 7.12 18.10 1.11
CA VAL A 71 7.86 19.38 1.20
C VAL A 71 8.45 19.59 2.60
N ASP A 72 9.21 18.58 3.08
CA ASP A 72 9.83 18.54 4.41
C ASP A 72 8.85 18.63 5.59
N GLN A 73 7.54 18.45 5.36
CA GLN A 73 6.52 18.35 6.39
C GLN A 73 6.03 16.92 6.52
N LEU A 74 5.93 16.43 7.74
CA LEU A 74 5.36 15.11 8.02
C LEU A 74 3.83 15.17 7.88
N ARG A 75 3.26 14.21 7.15
CA ARG A 75 1.83 14.09 6.87
C ARG A 75 1.33 12.69 7.19
N ALA A 76 0.10 12.60 7.66
CA ALA A 76 -0.58 11.32 7.84
C ALA A 76 -1.14 10.85 6.50
N VAL A 77 -0.88 9.59 6.17
CA VAL A 77 -1.46 8.93 4.99
C VAL A 77 -2.22 7.65 5.38
N GLY A 78 -1.92 7.06 6.53
CA GLY A 78 -2.62 5.89 7.04
C GLY A 78 -4.10 6.14 7.32
N ALA A 79 -4.98 5.27 6.82
CA ALA A 79 -6.42 5.37 7.03
C ALA A 79 -6.83 5.28 8.52
N GLY A 80 -6.12 4.46 9.31
CA GLY A 80 -6.28 4.38 10.76
C GLY A 80 -5.98 5.70 11.47
N ILE A 81 -4.96 6.42 11.00
CA ILE A 81 -4.59 7.75 11.52
C ILE A 81 -5.64 8.79 11.08
N LEU A 82 -5.98 8.83 9.79
CA LEU A 82 -6.89 9.82 9.22
C LEU A 82 -8.33 9.72 9.74
N SER A 83 -8.73 8.53 10.23
CA SER A 83 -10.08 8.27 10.72
C SER A 83 -10.22 8.27 12.25
N SER A 84 -9.12 8.45 12.99
CA SER A 84 -9.07 8.45 14.46
C SER A 84 -8.41 9.72 14.96
N PHE A 85 -9.18 10.57 15.65
CA PHE A 85 -8.66 11.84 16.16
C PHE A 85 -7.49 11.64 17.14
N GLY A 86 -7.62 10.68 18.07
CA GLY A 86 -6.56 10.41 19.05
C GLY A 86 -5.31 9.78 18.44
N GLU A 87 -5.47 8.92 17.44
CA GLU A 87 -4.32 8.35 16.71
C GLU A 87 -3.59 9.44 15.92
N LEU A 88 -4.34 10.37 15.32
CA LEU A 88 -3.76 11.51 14.61
C LEU A 88 -2.91 12.36 15.55
N GLU A 89 -3.43 12.74 16.72
CA GLU A 89 -2.65 13.49 17.71
C GLU A 89 -1.41 12.70 18.20
N HIS A 90 -1.56 11.40 18.48
CA HIS A 90 -0.47 10.55 18.95
C HIS A 90 0.63 10.34 17.90
N ALA A 91 0.28 10.17 16.62
CA ALA A 91 1.23 9.99 15.53
C ALA A 91 2.17 11.20 15.34
N PHE A 92 1.73 12.40 15.75
CA PHE A 92 2.51 13.64 15.67
C PHE A 92 3.09 14.10 17.01
N SER A 93 2.84 13.39 18.11
CA SER A 93 3.41 13.71 19.44
C SER A 93 4.83 13.17 19.59
N ASP A 94 5.53 13.56 20.66
CA ASP A 94 6.85 13.03 21.01
C ASP A 94 6.80 11.62 21.63
N GLU A 95 5.60 11.08 21.89
CA GLU A 95 5.41 9.75 22.51
C GLU A 95 5.56 8.60 21.51
N SER A 96 5.49 8.90 20.20
CA SER A 96 5.60 7.91 19.13
C SER A 96 6.93 8.00 18.39
N GLU A 97 7.50 6.84 18.06
CA GLU A 97 8.73 6.75 17.28
C GLU A 97 8.43 6.80 15.78
N LYS A 98 9.17 7.60 15.01
CA LYS A 98 9.07 7.65 13.55
C LYS A 98 10.33 7.06 12.93
N ARG A 99 10.17 6.04 12.08
CA ARG A 99 11.27 5.38 11.38
C ARG A 99 11.13 5.54 9.86
N PRO A 100 12.22 5.55 9.08
CA PRO A 100 12.10 5.50 7.63
C PRO A 100 11.45 4.18 7.20
N LEU A 101 10.53 4.24 6.24
CA LEU A 101 9.95 3.05 5.63
C LEU A 101 11.04 2.25 4.91
N GLU A 102 11.26 1.04 5.38
CA GLU A 102 12.17 0.07 4.78
C GLU A 102 11.47 -1.29 4.76
N PRO A 103 10.98 -1.79 3.61
CA PRO A 103 10.08 -2.94 3.61
C PRO A 103 10.65 -4.21 4.25
N SER A 104 11.98 -4.41 4.17
CA SER A 104 12.65 -5.57 4.76
C SER A 104 12.58 -5.60 6.29
N THR A 105 12.66 -4.44 6.95
CA THR A 105 12.58 -4.31 8.41
C THR A 105 11.15 -4.07 8.88
N THR A 106 10.38 -3.30 8.09
CA THR A 106 8.97 -2.97 8.38
C THR A 106 8.10 -4.23 8.36
N ALA A 107 8.32 -5.13 7.39
CA ALA A 107 7.52 -6.35 7.24
C ALA A 107 7.62 -7.34 8.41
N ILE A 108 8.61 -7.17 9.30
CA ILE A 108 8.80 -8.00 10.50
C ILE A 108 8.55 -7.24 11.80
N GLN A 109 8.16 -5.96 11.72
CA GLN A 109 7.84 -5.17 12.90
C GLN A 109 6.59 -5.75 13.60
N PRO A 110 6.67 -6.11 14.89
CA PRO A 110 5.51 -6.49 15.67
C PRO A 110 4.55 -5.29 15.83
N TYR A 111 3.26 -5.57 15.80
CA TYR A 111 2.22 -4.59 16.11
C TYR A 111 1.05 -5.27 16.82
N ASP A 112 0.22 -4.46 17.46
CA ASP A 112 -1.08 -4.85 17.98
C ASP A 112 -2.14 -3.86 17.50
N ASP A 113 -3.41 -4.26 17.64
CA ASP A 113 -4.57 -3.45 17.36
C ASP A 113 -5.14 -2.79 18.65
N VAL A 114 -4.37 -2.81 19.75
CA VAL A 114 -4.83 -2.38 21.07
C VAL A 114 -4.08 -1.14 21.54
N GLY A 115 -4.73 0.01 21.33
CA GLY A 115 -4.14 1.30 21.70
C GLY A 115 -3.51 1.97 20.49
N TYR A 116 -2.69 2.98 20.75
CA TYR A 116 -2.03 3.75 19.70
C TYR A 116 -0.72 3.11 19.31
N GLN A 117 -0.33 3.25 18.04
CA GLN A 117 0.89 2.63 17.56
C GLN A 117 2.12 3.33 18.16
N PRO A 118 3.04 2.59 18.80
CA PRO A 118 4.25 3.19 19.37
C PRO A 118 5.29 3.55 18.29
N VAL A 119 5.18 2.95 17.09
CA VAL A 119 6.10 3.12 15.97
C VAL A 119 5.32 3.37 14.69
N TYR A 120 5.70 4.40 13.95
CA TYR A 120 5.18 4.71 12.62
C TYR A 120 6.32 4.71 11.60
N PHE A 121 6.00 4.35 10.36
CA PHE A 121 6.95 4.37 9.25
C PHE A 121 6.65 5.52 8.29
N VAL A 122 7.71 6.22 7.91
CA VAL A 122 7.67 7.42 7.08
C VAL A 122 8.21 7.10 5.70
N CYS A 123 7.37 7.21 4.67
CA CYS A 123 7.82 7.21 3.28
C CYS A 123 8.23 8.61 2.83
N GLN A 124 9.22 8.72 1.94
CA GLN A 124 9.61 10.02 1.38
C GLN A 124 8.70 10.48 0.23
N SER A 125 8.17 9.53 -0.53
CA SER A 125 7.17 9.76 -1.59
C SER A 125 6.46 8.44 -1.91
N PHE A 126 5.31 8.50 -2.59
CA PHE A 126 4.60 7.30 -3.03
C PHE A 126 5.37 6.56 -4.13
N GLU A 127 6.12 7.27 -4.97
CA GLU A 127 7.01 6.66 -5.96
C GLU A 127 8.12 5.83 -5.29
N LEU A 128 8.77 6.39 -4.27
CA LEU A 128 9.82 5.68 -3.55
C LEU A 128 9.25 4.48 -2.79
N MET A 129 8.07 4.64 -2.18
CA MET A 129 7.35 3.56 -1.51
C MET A 129 7.10 2.37 -2.46
N GLU A 130 6.63 2.64 -3.69
CA GLU A 130 6.43 1.60 -4.70
C GLU A 130 7.76 0.95 -5.15
N GLN A 131 8.81 1.75 -5.33
CA GLN A 131 10.15 1.27 -5.69
C GLN A 131 10.72 0.33 -4.62
N GLN A 132 10.68 0.74 -3.35
CA GLN A 132 11.17 -0.06 -2.23
C GLN A 132 10.39 -1.37 -2.10
N LEU A 133 9.05 -1.35 -2.28
CA LEU A 133 8.25 -2.58 -2.32
C LEU A 133 8.71 -3.50 -3.46
N ASN A 134 8.94 -2.96 -4.65
CA ASN A 134 9.39 -3.75 -5.79
C ASN A 134 10.77 -4.38 -5.56
N GLU A 135 11.69 -3.67 -4.91
CA GLU A 135 13.00 -4.21 -4.53
C GLU A 135 12.87 -5.34 -3.51
N TYR A 136 12.03 -5.15 -2.49
CA TYR A 136 11.76 -6.19 -1.51
C TYR A 136 11.11 -7.44 -2.14
N VAL A 137 10.19 -7.25 -3.07
CA VAL A 137 9.53 -8.37 -3.77
C VAL A 137 10.51 -9.18 -4.63
N ARG A 138 11.58 -8.56 -5.16
CA ARG A 138 12.63 -9.28 -5.91
C ARG A 138 13.41 -10.26 -5.04
N THR A 139 13.44 -10.08 -3.71
CA THR A 139 14.12 -11.01 -2.80
C THR A 139 13.31 -12.28 -2.55
N VAL A 140 12.08 -12.35 -3.04
CA VAL A 140 11.18 -13.49 -2.82
C VAL A 140 11.09 -14.36 -4.05
N GLN A 141 11.26 -15.66 -3.86
CA GLN A 141 11.04 -16.64 -4.90
C GLN A 141 9.56 -17.00 -4.96
N LYS A 142 8.96 -16.81 -6.14
CA LYS A 142 7.60 -17.23 -6.47
C LYS A 142 7.58 -17.90 -7.84
N ASP A 143 6.90 -19.04 -7.91
CA ASP A 143 6.75 -19.80 -9.16
C ASP A 143 5.74 -19.16 -10.10
N VAL A 144 4.71 -18.52 -9.53
CA VAL A 144 3.63 -17.85 -10.25
C VAL A 144 3.46 -16.40 -9.81
N TRP A 145 3.11 -15.56 -10.78
CA TRP A 145 2.92 -14.14 -10.63
C TRP A 145 1.55 -13.74 -11.16
N ALA A 146 0.83 -12.97 -10.35
CA ALA A 146 -0.46 -12.45 -10.73
C ALA A 146 -0.32 -11.17 -11.55
N THR A 147 -1.13 -11.04 -12.60
CA THR A 147 -1.31 -9.81 -13.35
C THR A 147 -2.79 -9.46 -13.41
N TYR A 148 -3.08 -8.17 -13.40
CA TYR A 148 -4.41 -7.65 -13.65
C TYR A 148 -4.50 -7.09 -15.08
N ASP A 149 -5.58 -7.44 -15.78
CA ASP A 149 -5.93 -6.86 -17.08
C ASP A 149 -7.07 -5.84 -16.88
N PRO A 150 -6.81 -4.53 -17.03
CA PRO A 150 -7.82 -3.50 -16.78
C PRO A 150 -8.91 -3.44 -17.85
N TYR A 151 -8.72 -4.02 -19.03
CA TYR A 151 -9.73 -3.99 -20.10
C TYR A 151 -10.78 -5.09 -19.93
N THR A 152 -10.36 -6.23 -19.40
CA THR A 152 -11.26 -7.38 -19.14
C THR A 152 -11.62 -7.51 -17.66
N GLU A 153 -11.02 -6.69 -16.81
CA GLU A 153 -11.12 -6.76 -15.33
C GLU A 153 -10.77 -8.15 -14.79
N THR A 154 -9.90 -8.90 -15.48
CA THR A 154 -9.54 -10.26 -15.10
C THR A 154 -8.15 -10.34 -14.47
N MET A 155 -8.00 -11.38 -13.64
CA MET A 155 -6.74 -11.76 -13.06
C MET A 155 -6.20 -13.03 -13.70
N LYS A 156 -4.90 -13.03 -14.02
CA LYS A 156 -4.20 -14.19 -14.58
C LYS A 156 -2.96 -14.50 -13.75
N LEU A 157 -2.81 -15.75 -13.35
CA LEU A 157 -1.56 -16.27 -12.79
C LEU A 157 -0.70 -16.77 -13.95
N ARG A 158 0.55 -16.34 -13.98
CA ARG A 158 1.53 -16.72 -15.00
C ARG A 158 2.83 -17.17 -14.35
N SER A 159 3.49 -18.14 -14.96
CA SER A 159 4.88 -18.43 -14.65
C SER A 159 5.77 -17.23 -14.96
N SER A 160 7.00 -17.22 -14.42
CA SER A 160 7.96 -16.16 -14.70
C SER A 160 8.28 -16.00 -16.19
N THR A 161 8.26 -17.09 -16.96
CA THR A 161 8.51 -17.06 -18.42
C THR A 161 7.34 -16.43 -19.16
N GLU A 162 6.11 -16.92 -18.92
CA GLU A 162 4.90 -16.37 -19.54
C GLU A 162 4.68 -14.89 -19.21
N LEU A 163 5.04 -14.47 -17.98
CA LEU A 163 4.98 -13.07 -17.59
C LEU A 163 5.95 -12.22 -18.42
N ARG A 164 7.18 -12.67 -18.62
CA ARG A 164 8.20 -11.94 -19.41
C ARG A 164 7.75 -11.79 -20.86
N GLU A 165 7.25 -12.88 -21.46
CA GLU A 165 6.73 -12.86 -22.83
C GLU A 165 5.56 -11.86 -22.96
N ALA A 166 4.58 -11.95 -22.05
CA ALA A 166 3.43 -11.04 -22.05
C ALA A 166 3.83 -9.55 -21.89
N VAL A 167 4.83 -9.26 -21.05
CA VAL A 167 5.35 -7.90 -20.86
C VAL A 167 6.06 -7.41 -22.12
N ILE A 168 6.90 -8.24 -22.74
CA ILE A 168 7.61 -7.91 -23.98
C ILE A 168 6.62 -7.59 -25.10
N GLU A 169 5.60 -8.43 -25.29
CA GLU A 169 4.56 -8.20 -26.29
C GLU A 169 3.79 -6.90 -26.04
N ASN A 170 3.44 -6.62 -24.78
CA ASN A 170 2.71 -5.40 -24.42
C ASN A 170 3.55 -4.14 -24.66
N VAL A 171 4.82 -4.16 -24.25
CA VAL A 171 5.75 -3.05 -24.49
C VAL A 171 5.97 -2.84 -25.99
N ALA A 172 6.13 -3.91 -26.77
CA ALA A 172 6.25 -3.81 -28.23
C ALA A 172 5.03 -3.12 -28.86
N LYS A 173 3.81 -3.53 -28.49
CA LYS A 173 2.56 -2.91 -28.95
C LYS A 173 2.47 -1.42 -28.56
N GLN A 174 2.86 -1.07 -27.34
CA GLN A 174 2.87 0.33 -26.89
C GLN A 174 3.88 1.17 -27.66
N ILE A 175 5.09 0.64 -27.90
CA ILE A 175 6.11 1.31 -28.72
C ILE A 175 5.60 1.53 -30.15
N GLU A 176 4.95 0.54 -30.76
CA GLU A 176 4.33 0.68 -32.07
C GLU A 176 3.26 1.78 -32.08
N ALA A 177 2.35 1.77 -31.09
CA ALA A 177 1.31 2.80 -30.98
C ALA A 177 1.90 4.23 -30.84
N LEU A 178 3.00 4.38 -30.10
CA LEU A 178 3.68 5.67 -29.94
C LEU A 178 4.31 6.17 -31.25
N LYS A 179 4.77 5.28 -32.13
CA LYS A 179 5.31 5.68 -33.45
C LYS A 179 4.26 6.32 -34.35
N PHE A 180 3.00 5.90 -34.26
CA PHE A 180 1.91 6.49 -35.03
C PHE A 180 1.47 7.86 -34.50
N ASN A 181 1.61 8.10 -33.19
CA ASN A 181 1.22 9.37 -32.56
C ASN A 181 2.23 10.51 -32.77
N ASN A 182 3.43 10.24 -33.29
CA ASN A 182 4.46 11.23 -33.60
C ASN A 182 4.44 11.72 -35.07
N LEU A 183 3.38 11.40 -35.82
CA LEU A 183 3.19 11.83 -37.23
C LEU A 183 2.15 12.96 -37.40
N ALA A 184 1.89 13.74 -36.34
CA ALA A 184 1.02 14.93 -36.39
C ALA A 184 1.79 16.18 -35.96
#